data_AF-A0A264VWI5-F1
#
_entry.id   AF-A0A264VWI5-F1
#
_cell.length_a   1.000
_cell.length_b   1.000
_cell.length_c   1.000
_cell.angle_alpha   90.00
_cell.angle_beta   90.00
_cell.angle_gamma   90.00
#
_symmetry.space_group_name_H-M   'P 1'
#
loop_
_entity.id
_entity.type
_entity.pdbx_description
1 polymer ?
#
loop_
_entity_poly.entity_id
_entity_poly.type
_entity_poly.pdbx_seq_one_letter_code
_entity_poly.pdbx_strand_id
1 'polypeptide(L)'
;MQPLLKYGNDIKPVTITATIEWLSAQEGGRQQPPAIGSYCAVARFSLKPDESWSVIFQLAFHLRNSHNRQISRGTVRFLVEHAPHEYLLNYHSFDIYEGPHLVAHVFCSK
;
A
#
# COMPACT_ATOMS: atom_id res chain seq x y z
N MET A 1 29.75 -19.25 -27.33
CA MET A 1 28.30 -19.44 -27.11
C MET A 1 28.09 -19.48 -25.60
N GLN A 2 27.61 -18.39 -25.00
CA GLN A 2 27.34 -18.34 -23.56
C GLN A 2 26.02 -19.09 -23.26
N PRO A 3 25.88 -19.77 -22.11
CA PRO A 3 24.63 -20.40 -21.74
C PRO A 3 23.61 -19.32 -21.34
N LEU A 4 22.40 -19.46 -21.88
CA LEU A 4 21.22 -18.67 -21.51
C LEU A 4 20.81 -19.06 -20.09
N LEU A 5 21.06 -18.18 -19.11
CA LEU A 5 20.48 -18.28 -17.77
C LEU A 5 18.95 -18.21 -17.90
N LYS A 6 18.27 -19.35 -17.76
CA LYS A 6 16.82 -19.37 -17.53
C LYS A 6 16.57 -18.95 -16.09
N TYR A 7 16.39 -17.66 -15.87
CA TYR A 7 15.88 -17.12 -14.61
C TYR A 7 14.52 -16.50 -14.83
N GLY A 8 13.57 -16.86 -13.96
CA GLY A 8 12.31 -16.15 -13.80
C GLY A 8 11.11 -17.08 -13.79
N ASN A 9 10.72 -17.55 -12.61
CA ASN A 9 9.31 -17.80 -12.37
C ASN A 9 8.55 -16.53 -12.74
N ASP A 10 7.54 -16.61 -13.60
CA ASP A 10 6.57 -15.54 -13.84
C ASP A 10 5.80 -15.24 -12.54
N ILE A 11 6.38 -14.43 -11.65
CA ILE A 11 5.67 -13.95 -10.47
C ILE A 11 4.67 -12.91 -10.96
N LYS A 12 3.41 -13.33 -11.15
CA LYS A 12 2.32 -12.39 -11.41
C LYS A 12 2.23 -11.43 -10.21
N PRO A 13 2.22 -10.11 -10.44
CA PRO A 13 2.11 -9.15 -9.35
C PRO A 13 0.78 -9.35 -8.62
N VAL A 14 0.85 -9.58 -7.31
CA VAL A 14 -0.34 -9.69 -6.47
C VAL A 14 -0.96 -8.30 -6.32
N THR A 15 -2.22 -8.18 -6.74
CA THR A 15 -3.02 -6.98 -6.59
C THR A 15 -4.25 -7.32 -5.76
N ILE A 16 -4.49 -6.57 -4.70
CA ILE A 16 -5.63 -6.78 -3.80
C ILE A 16 -6.43 -5.49 -3.63
N THR A 17 -7.68 -5.62 -3.20
CA THR A 17 -8.51 -4.47 -2.83
C THR A 17 -8.09 -3.95 -1.46
N ALA A 18 -8.05 -2.62 -1.31
CA ALA A 18 -7.68 -1.97 -0.06
C ALA A 18 -8.63 -0.82 0.29
N THR A 19 -8.87 -0.67 1.59
CA THR A 19 -9.44 0.54 2.18
C THR A 19 -8.34 1.28 2.93
N ILE A 20 -8.19 2.57 2.67
CA ILE A 20 -7.15 3.42 3.27
C ILE A 20 -7.84 4.44 4.17
N GLU A 21 -7.47 4.45 5.44
CA GLU A 21 -7.93 5.41 6.43
C GLU A 21 -6.84 6.44 6.69
N TRP A 22 -7.04 7.65 6.17
CA TRP A 22 -6.04 8.71 6.22
C TRP A 22 -6.00 9.36 7.60
N LEU A 23 -4.79 9.52 8.13
CA LEU A 23 -4.55 10.35 9.29
C LEU A 23 -4.75 11.82 8.89
N SER A 24 -5.42 12.56 9.76
CA SER A 24 -5.57 14.00 9.62
C SER A 24 -4.24 14.71 9.86
N ALA A 25 -4.12 15.96 9.43
CA ALA A 25 -2.94 16.76 9.70
C ALA A 25 -2.65 16.96 11.19
N GLN A 26 -3.67 16.94 12.06
CA GLN A 26 -3.51 17.03 13.51
C GLN A 26 -2.85 15.76 14.09
N GLU A 27 -3.02 14.63 13.41
CA GLU A 27 -2.40 13.34 13.75
C GLU A 27 -1.03 13.16 13.05
N GLY A 28 -0.52 14.19 12.37
CA GLY A 28 0.73 14.15 11.61
C GLY A 28 0.59 13.63 10.17
N GLY A 29 -0.64 13.39 9.71
CA GLY A 29 -0.95 12.92 8.36
C GLY A 29 -1.22 14.07 7.37
N ARG A 30 -2.24 13.88 6.52
CA ARG A 30 -2.54 14.81 5.41
C ARG A 30 -3.70 15.74 5.72
N GLN A 31 -3.74 16.90 5.05
CA GLN A 31 -4.93 17.75 5.01
C GLN A 31 -6.04 17.12 4.16
N GLN A 32 -5.67 16.48 3.05
CA GLN A 32 -6.56 15.77 2.14
C GLN A 32 -5.86 14.51 1.59
N PRO A 33 -6.62 13.45 1.25
CA PRO A 33 -6.10 12.32 0.49
C PRO A 33 -5.42 12.73 -0.82
N PRO A 34 -4.54 11.90 -1.38
CA PRO A 34 -4.09 12.03 -2.77
C PRO A 34 -5.28 12.04 -3.73
N ALA A 35 -5.09 12.61 -4.92
CA ALA A 35 -6.10 12.54 -5.98
C ALA A 35 -6.42 11.08 -6.38
N ILE A 36 -7.63 10.87 -6.90
CA ILE A 36 -8.02 9.62 -7.56
C ILE A 36 -7.06 9.28 -8.69
N GLY A 37 -6.70 8.00 -8.80
CA GLY A 37 -5.66 7.53 -9.71
C GLY A 37 -4.51 6.85 -8.99
N SER A 38 -3.33 6.90 -9.61
CA SER A 38 -2.14 6.23 -9.08
C SER A 38 -1.51 7.01 -7.93
N TYR A 39 -1.20 6.32 -6.85
CA TYR A 39 -0.54 6.89 -5.67
C TYR A 39 0.51 5.93 -5.12
N CYS A 40 1.73 6.41 -4.89
CA CYS A 40 2.83 5.60 -4.37
C CYS A 40 3.14 5.98 -2.92
N ALA A 41 3.45 4.98 -2.09
CA ALA A 41 3.87 5.19 -0.70
C ALA A 41 4.84 4.10 -0.24
N VAL A 42 5.44 4.31 0.93
CA VAL A 42 6.22 3.29 1.64
C VAL A 42 5.32 2.56 2.61
N ALA A 43 5.19 1.24 2.46
CA ALA A 43 4.45 0.37 3.36
C ALA A 43 5.36 -0.24 4.44
N ARG A 44 4.84 -0.33 5.67
CA ARG A 44 5.45 -1.07 6.79
C ARG A 44 4.42 -2.02 7.41
N PHE A 45 4.83 -3.27 7.59
CA PHE A 45 3.99 -4.32 8.15
C PHE A 45 4.39 -4.55 9.62
N SER A 46 3.42 -4.62 10.53
CA SER A 46 3.69 -4.63 11.98
C SER A 46 4.56 -5.79 12.48
N LEU A 47 4.45 -6.98 11.87
CA LEU A 47 5.31 -8.13 12.21
C LEU A 47 6.69 -8.09 11.52
N LYS A 48 6.93 -7.09 10.68
CA LYS A 48 8.17 -6.86 9.93
C LYS A 48 8.58 -5.37 10.00
N PRO A 49 8.79 -4.82 11.21
CA PRO A 49 8.96 -3.39 11.42
C PRO A 49 10.26 -2.83 10.81
N ASP A 50 11.28 -3.68 10.64
CA ASP A 50 12.56 -3.32 10.04
C ASP A 50 12.54 -3.35 8.51
N GLU A 51 11.44 -3.79 7.91
CA GLU A 51 11.26 -3.83 6.47
C GLU A 51 10.34 -2.71 5.99
N SER A 52 10.66 -2.15 4.84
CA SER A 52 9.86 -1.11 4.20
C SER A 52 9.80 -1.37 2.70
N TRP A 53 8.61 -1.29 2.14
CA TRP A 53 8.37 -1.68 0.75
C TRP A 53 7.59 -0.62 0.00
N SER A 54 8.01 -0.27 -1.20
CA SER A 54 7.24 0.64 -2.05
C SER A 54 6.01 -0.06 -2.60
N VAL A 55 4.85 0.55 -2.39
CA VAL A 55 3.56 0.09 -2.92
C VAL A 55 2.98 1.15 -3.84
N ILE A 56 2.19 0.70 -4.82
CA ILE A 56 1.38 1.55 -5.67
C ILE A 56 -0.09 1.20 -5.49
N PHE A 57 -0.87 2.23 -5.21
CA PHE A 57 -2.32 2.20 -5.13
C PHE A 57 -2.92 2.69 -6.44
N GLN A 58 -4.05 2.10 -6.82
CA GLN A 58 -4.98 2.69 -7.78
C GLN A 58 -6.24 3.11 -7.02
N LEU A 59 -6.28 4.37 -6.58
CA LEU A 59 -7.38 4.95 -5.83
C LEU A 59 -8.58 5.16 -6.77
N ALA A 60 -9.74 4.64 -6.39
CA ALA A 60 -10.97 4.69 -7.18
C ALA A 60 -11.91 5.81 -6.72
N PHE A 61 -12.07 6.02 -5.42
CA PHE A 61 -12.89 7.10 -4.85
C PHE A 61 -12.50 7.42 -3.40
N HIS A 62 -12.94 8.60 -2.94
CA HIS A 62 -12.84 9.05 -1.56
C HIS A 62 -14.22 9.11 -0.90
N LEU A 63 -14.27 8.85 0.40
CA LEU A 63 -15.47 8.95 1.23
C LEU A 63 -15.08 9.51 2.61
N ARG A 64 -16.10 9.79 3.43
CA ARG A 64 -15.93 9.99 4.86
C ARG A 64 -16.64 8.87 5.61
N ASN A 65 -16.01 8.33 6.65
CA ASN A 65 -16.68 7.38 7.54
C ASN A 65 -17.57 8.10 8.57
N SER A 66 -18.26 7.33 9.42
CA SER A 66 -19.12 7.85 10.51
C SER A 66 -18.38 8.74 11.51
N HIS A 67 -17.06 8.59 11.62
CA HIS A 67 -16.19 9.40 12.48
C HIS A 67 -15.58 10.60 11.75
N ASN A 68 -16.12 10.96 10.57
CA ASN A 68 -15.64 12.05 9.74
C ASN A 68 -14.18 11.89 9.25
N ARG A 69 -13.60 10.70 9.34
CA ARG A 69 -12.26 10.43 8.80
C ARG A 69 -12.32 10.26 7.29
N GLN A 70 -11.30 10.76 6.61
CA GLN A 70 -11.15 10.63 5.17
C GLN A 70 -10.75 9.20 4.83
N ILE A 71 -11.53 8.54 3.98
CA ILE A 71 -11.31 7.16 3.54
C ILE A 71 -11.10 7.14 2.03
N SER A 72 -10.23 6.27 1.55
CA SER A 72 -10.14 5.94 0.12
C SER A 72 -10.30 4.44 -0.10
N ARG A 73 -10.86 4.08 -1.25
CA ARG A 73 -10.89 2.69 -1.72
C ARG A 73 -10.21 2.57 -3.06
N GLY A 74 -9.58 1.43 -3.28
CA GLY A 74 -8.84 1.15 -4.50
C GLY A 74 -8.21 -0.23 -4.46
N THR A 75 -7.21 -0.43 -5.31
CA THR A 75 -6.35 -1.60 -5.25
C THR A 75 -4.93 -1.21 -4.83
N VAL A 76 -4.17 -2.19 -4.35
CA VAL A 76 -2.75 -2.03 -4.02
C VAL A 76 -1.96 -3.23 -4.49
N ARG A 77 -0.71 -2.97 -4.91
CA ARG A 77 0.32 -3.97 -5.17
C ARG A 77 1.69 -3.42 -4.80
N PHE A 78 2.68 -4.29 -4.66
CA PHE A 78 4.06 -3.85 -4.59
C PHE A 78 4.50 -3.21 -5.91
N LEU A 79 5.32 -2.17 -5.81
CA LEU A 79 5.90 -1.48 -6.95
C LEU A 79 7.03 -2.30 -7.60
N VAL A 80 7.75 -3.10 -6.82
CA VAL A 80 8.90 -3.90 -7.26
C VAL A 80 8.55 -5.39 -7.37
N GLU A 81 9.14 -6.07 -8.35
CA GLU A 81 8.80 -7.47 -8.69
C GLU A 81 9.20 -8.47 -7.60
N HIS A 82 10.33 -8.26 -6.94
CA HIS A 82 10.85 -9.18 -5.92
C HIS A 82 10.40 -8.84 -4.49
N ALA A 83 9.37 -8.00 -4.34
CA ALA A 83 8.76 -7.76 -3.03
C ALA A 83 8.09 -9.02 -2.48
N PRO A 84 7.89 -9.11 -1.15
CA PRO A 84 7.24 -10.25 -0.53
C PRO A 84 5.74 -10.22 -0.78
N HIS A 85 5.29 -10.60 -1.98
CA HIS A 85 3.88 -10.56 -2.40
C HIS A 85 2.93 -11.30 -1.44
N GLU A 86 3.44 -12.32 -0.74
CA GLU A 86 2.71 -13.03 0.30
C GLU A 86 2.26 -12.10 1.46
N TYR A 87 2.89 -10.94 1.64
CA TYR A 87 2.51 -10.00 2.69
C TYR A 87 1.13 -9.41 2.42
N LEU A 88 0.83 -9.04 1.17
CA LEU A 88 -0.51 -8.55 0.83
C LEU A 88 -1.58 -9.64 0.92
N LEU A 89 -1.20 -10.92 0.78
CA LEU A 89 -2.13 -12.05 0.93
C LEU A 89 -2.38 -12.41 2.40
N ASN A 90 -1.33 -12.37 3.22
CA ASN A 90 -1.36 -12.90 4.58
C ASN A 90 -1.74 -11.83 5.61
N TYR A 91 -1.26 -10.59 5.47
CA TYR A 91 -1.56 -9.52 6.41
C TYR A 91 -2.89 -8.83 6.09
N HIS A 92 -3.64 -8.50 7.14
CA HIS A 92 -4.92 -7.80 7.02
C HIS A 92 -4.76 -6.28 6.96
N SER A 93 -3.62 -5.76 7.41
CA SER A 93 -3.34 -4.34 7.41
C SER A 93 -1.85 -4.04 7.39
N PHE A 94 -1.53 -2.81 6.99
CA PHE A 94 -0.21 -2.22 7.06
C PHE A 94 -0.32 -0.70 7.12
N ASP A 95 0.77 -0.05 7.49
CA ASP A 95 0.85 1.39 7.57
C ASP A 95 1.56 1.95 6.34
N ILE A 96 1.16 3.14 5.90
CA ILE A 96 1.86 3.85 4.83
C ILE A 96 2.44 5.18 5.28
N TYR A 97 3.63 5.45 4.76
CA TYR A 97 4.46 6.59 5.12
C TYR A 97 4.82 7.43 3.90
N GLU A 98 4.95 8.75 4.13
CA GLU A 98 5.57 9.72 3.22
C GLU A 98 6.76 10.36 3.93
N GLY A 99 7.98 10.02 3.48
CA GLY A 99 9.18 10.36 4.23
C GLY A 99 9.14 9.76 5.64
N PRO A 100 9.35 10.54 6.71
CA PRO A 100 9.27 10.06 8.08
C PRO A 100 7.85 10.01 8.66
N HIS A 101 6.84 10.48 7.93
CA HIS A 101 5.49 10.69 8.47
C HIS A 101 4.57 9.51 8.17
N LEU A 102 3.93 8.97 9.21
CA LEU A 102 2.80 8.05 9.06
C LEU A 102 1.61 8.85 8.52
N VAL A 103 1.05 8.42 7.39
CA VAL A 103 -0.04 9.17 6.73
C VAL A 103 -1.36 8.42 6.66
N ALA A 104 -1.36 7.09 6.76
CA ALA A 104 -2.59 6.30 6.80
C ALA A 104 -2.38 4.88 7.31
N HIS A 105 -3.49 4.29 7.76
CA HIS A 105 -3.63 2.86 7.98
C HIS A 105 -4.35 2.23 6.78
N VAL A 106 -3.84 1.11 6.28
CA VAL A 106 -4.40 0.40 5.13
C VAL A 106 -4.94 -0.94 5.58
N PHE A 107 -6.15 -1.27 5.13
CA PHE A 107 -6.83 -2.53 5.40
C PHE A 107 -7.06 -3.30 4.09
N CYS A 108 -6.47 -4.49 4.01
CA CYS A 108 -6.58 -5.41 2.90
C CYS A 108 -7.94 -6.11 2.94
N SER A 109 -8.71 -6.01 1.85
CA SER A 109 -9.96 -6.76 1.69
C SER A 109 -9.64 -8.11 1.04
N LYS A 110 -9.98 -9.20 1.73
CA LYS A 110 -9.78 -10.59 1.29
C LYS A 110 -11.10 -11.19 0.83
#